data_AF-A0ABD4XAC8-F1
#
_entry.id   AF-A0ABD4XAC8-F1
#
_cell.length_a   1.000
_cell.length_b   1.000
_cell.length_c   1.000
_cell.angle_alpha   90.00
_cell.angle_beta   90.00
_cell.angle_gamma   90.00
#
_symmetry.space_group_name_H-M   'P 1'
#
loop_
_entity.id
_entity.type
_entity.pdbx_description
1 polymer ?
#
loop_
_entity_poly.entity_id
_entity_poly.type
_entity_poly.pdbx_seq_one_letter_code
_entity_poly.pdbx_strand_id
1 'polypeptide(L)'
;MSDYRKVDATHHLSSYEVMLPIWNGENKLLKPFEPWKPGRGGPSIPGLSLPWYQAYNASKHDRHNEFKKANLENLVMAVAGLLILVTSQFRDQDFSAGSTSFSVSGYDYHPLEAAIGSLFRIKYPDDWADEELYEFDWTVLKKQVDRFQKIDFDAIPS
;
A
#
# COMPACT_ATOMS: atom_id res chain seq x y z
N MET A 1 -7.15 -13.66 -6.73
CA MET A 1 -6.62 -12.28 -6.91
C MET A 1 -7.72 -11.25 -6.73
N SER A 2 -8.96 -11.54 -7.17
CA SER A 2 -10.18 -10.79 -6.83
C SER A 2 -10.27 -10.42 -5.36
N ASP A 3 -10.04 -11.39 -4.46
CA ASP A 3 -10.28 -11.18 -3.03
C ASP A 3 -9.34 -10.14 -2.42
N TYR A 4 -8.10 -10.04 -2.94
CA TYR A 4 -7.12 -9.06 -2.48
C TYR A 4 -7.39 -7.64 -3.01
N ARG A 5 -8.20 -7.50 -4.06
CA ARG A 5 -8.56 -6.19 -4.63
C ARG A 5 -9.46 -5.40 -3.68
N LYS A 6 -10.24 -6.07 -2.82
CA LYS A 6 -11.04 -5.43 -1.76
C LYS A 6 -10.19 -4.55 -0.85
N VAL A 7 -8.92 -4.89 -0.67
CA VAL A 7 -7.99 -4.10 0.14
C VAL A 7 -7.69 -2.75 -0.54
N ASP A 8 -7.58 -2.70 -1.87
CA ASP A 8 -7.40 -1.44 -2.59
C ASP A 8 -8.59 -0.49 -2.43
N ALA A 9 -9.81 -1.02 -2.36
CA ALA A 9 -11.01 -0.22 -2.11
C ALA A 9 -11.01 0.46 -0.74
N THR A 10 -10.42 -0.18 0.27
CA THR A 10 -10.48 0.29 1.67
C THR A 10 -9.23 1.03 2.12
N HIS A 11 -8.10 0.77 1.46
CA HIS A 11 -6.79 1.28 1.85
C HIS A 11 -6.13 2.11 0.74
N HIS A 12 -6.77 2.29 -0.41
CA HIS A 12 -6.27 3.11 -1.54
C HIS A 12 -4.87 2.70 -2.02
N LEU A 13 -4.56 1.39 -1.98
CA LEU A 13 -3.24 0.82 -2.28
C LEU A 13 -2.66 1.33 -3.61
N SER A 14 -3.49 1.48 -4.65
CA SER A 14 -3.10 1.93 -5.98
C SER A 14 -2.83 3.43 -6.11
N SER A 15 -2.98 4.19 -5.03
CA SER A 15 -2.63 5.62 -4.94
C SER A 15 -1.33 5.87 -4.18
N TYR A 16 -0.71 4.85 -3.60
CA TYR A 16 0.62 4.96 -3.04
C TYR A 16 1.69 5.01 -4.14
N GLU A 17 2.78 5.72 -3.85
CA GLU A 17 3.99 5.72 -4.66
C GLU A 17 5.19 5.45 -3.75
N VAL A 18 6.11 4.59 -4.19
CA VAL A 18 7.32 4.25 -3.43
C VAL A 18 8.54 4.67 -4.22
N MET A 19 9.57 5.17 -3.54
CA MET A 19 10.83 5.56 -4.13
C MET A 19 12.00 4.95 -3.36
N LEU A 20 13.01 4.50 -4.09
CA LEU A 20 14.31 4.15 -3.54
C LEU A 20 15.19 5.41 -3.49
N PRO A 21 15.58 5.92 -2.31
CA PRO A 21 16.25 7.22 -2.18
C PRO A 21 17.59 7.30 -2.93
N ILE A 22 18.32 6.19 -3.04
CA ILE A 22 19.63 6.11 -3.70
C ILE A 22 19.55 5.77 -5.20
N TRP A 23 18.35 5.47 -5.73
CA TRP A 23 18.20 5.07 -7.13
C TRP A 23 18.24 6.29 -8.06
N ASN A 24 19.20 6.29 -8.97
CA ASN A 24 19.39 7.35 -9.97
C ASN A 24 19.01 6.93 -11.39
N GLY A 25 18.54 5.71 -11.60
CA GLY A 25 18.05 5.23 -12.89
C GLY A 25 16.68 5.80 -13.27
N GLU A 26 16.15 5.28 -14.38
CA GLU A 26 14.79 5.58 -14.83
C GLU A 26 13.74 4.96 -13.88
N ASN A 27 12.48 5.41 -13.96
CA ASN A 27 11.35 4.92 -13.15
C ASN A 27 11.59 4.98 -11.63
N LYS A 28 11.91 6.17 -11.11
CA LYS A 28 12.16 6.38 -9.68
C LYS A 28 10.95 6.13 -8.78
N LEU A 29 9.74 6.19 -9.35
CA LEU A 29 8.48 5.97 -8.65
C LEU A 29 7.96 4.57 -9.00
N LEU A 30 7.87 3.73 -7.97
CA LEU A 30 7.33 2.39 -8.02
C LEU A 30 5.85 2.47 -7.63
N LYS A 31 4.98 1.98 -8.52
CA LYS A 31 3.52 1.97 -8.32
C LYS A 31 2.96 0.55 -8.47
N PRO A 32 3.25 -0.35 -7.51
CA PRO A 32 2.99 -1.79 -7.67
C PRO A 32 1.50 -2.15 -7.75
N PHE A 33 0.61 -1.27 -7.28
CA PHE A 33 -0.83 -1.47 -7.31
C PHE A 33 -1.56 -0.59 -8.33
N GLU A 34 -0.87 0.29 -9.07
CA GLU A 34 -1.49 1.19 -10.07
C GLU A 34 -2.45 0.48 -11.04
N PRO A 35 -2.18 -0.74 -11.53
CA PRO A 35 -3.11 -1.46 -12.39
C PRO A 35 -4.49 -1.75 -11.78
N TRP A 36 -4.69 -1.60 -10.47
CA TRP A 36 -6.00 -1.75 -9.84
C TRP A 36 -6.84 -0.47 -9.83
N LYS A 37 -6.20 0.70 -9.96
CA LYS A 37 -6.84 2.02 -9.88
C LYS A 37 -8.09 2.17 -10.77
N PRO A 38 -8.11 1.70 -12.03
CA PRO A 38 -9.27 1.88 -12.92
C PRO A 38 -10.57 1.21 -12.48
N GLY A 39 -10.55 0.30 -11.50
CA GLY A 39 -11.80 -0.21 -10.93
C GLY A 39 -11.72 -0.44 -9.43
N ARG A 40 -10.99 0.43 -8.72
CA ARG A 40 -11.05 0.49 -7.25
C ARG A 40 -12.50 0.60 -6.79
N GLY A 41 -12.89 -0.19 -5.80
CA GLY A 41 -14.26 -0.20 -5.25
C GLY A 41 -15.35 -0.75 -6.18
N GLY A 42 -15.01 -1.08 -7.43
CA GLY A 42 -15.91 -1.66 -8.42
C GLY A 42 -15.69 -3.16 -8.61
N PRO A 43 -16.56 -3.82 -9.40
CA PRO A 43 -16.42 -5.24 -9.71
C PRO A 43 -15.10 -5.53 -10.44
N SER A 44 -14.59 -6.76 -10.28
CA SER A 44 -13.42 -7.26 -10.96
C SER A 44 -13.56 -7.09 -12.47
N ILE A 45 -12.63 -6.35 -13.06
CA ILE A 45 -12.54 -6.21 -14.51
C ILE A 45 -11.50 -7.23 -14.99
N PRO A 46 -11.86 -8.14 -15.92
CA PRO A 46 -10.91 -9.06 -16.52
C PRO A 46 -9.70 -8.32 -17.10
N GLY A 47 -8.50 -8.76 -16.74
CA GLY A 47 -7.24 -8.16 -17.21
C GLY A 47 -6.61 -7.11 -16.28
N LEU A 48 -7.29 -6.64 -15.23
CA LEU A 48 -6.67 -5.79 -14.20
C LEU A 48 -5.91 -6.64 -13.16
N SER A 49 -4.75 -7.13 -13.57
CA SER A 49 -3.83 -7.93 -12.74
C SER A 49 -2.52 -7.20 -12.48
N LEU A 50 -1.91 -7.45 -11.33
CA LEU A 50 -0.60 -6.88 -10.99
C LEU A 50 0.53 -7.69 -11.69
N PRO A 51 1.35 -7.05 -12.54
CA PRO A 51 2.41 -7.76 -13.29
C PRO A 51 3.40 -8.48 -12.39
N TRP A 52 3.87 -7.84 -11.30
CA TRP A 52 4.83 -8.45 -10.36
C TRP A 52 4.25 -9.69 -9.67
N TYR A 53 2.95 -9.68 -9.36
CA TYR A 53 2.27 -10.81 -8.72
C TYR A 53 2.07 -11.97 -9.70
N GLN A 54 1.75 -11.67 -10.97
CA GLN A 54 1.71 -12.69 -12.02
C GLN A 54 3.09 -13.29 -12.26
N ALA A 55 4.14 -12.48 -12.29
CA ALA A 55 5.52 -12.92 -12.44
C ALA A 55 5.96 -13.84 -11.30
N TYR A 56 5.62 -13.47 -10.06
CA TYR A 56 5.84 -14.31 -8.87
C TYR A 56 5.13 -15.66 -8.98
N ASN A 57 3.83 -15.67 -9.27
CA ASN A 57 3.05 -16.92 -9.38
C ASN A 57 3.54 -17.80 -10.52
N ALA A 58 3.86 -17.22 -11.69
CA ALA A 58 4.40 -17.96 -12.82
C ALA A 58 5.75 -18.63 -12.45
N SER A 59 6.67 -17.88 -11.83
CA SER A 59 7.96 -18.41 -11.38
C SER A 59 7.84 -19.47 -10.28
N LYS A 60 6.81 -19.35 -9.41
CA LYS A 60 6.50 -20.32 -8.36
C LYS A 60 5.99 -21.65 -8.93
N HIS A 61 5.12 -21.60 -9.93
CA HIS A 61 4.47 -22.78 -10.50
C HIS A 61 5.30 -23.45 -11.61
N ASP A 62 6.06 -22.69 -12.39
CA ASP A 62 6.92 -23.21 -13.46
C ASP A 62 8.30 -22.54 -13.41
N ARG A 63 9.09 -22.91 -12.40
CA ARG A 63 10.43 -22.36 -12.23
C ARG A 63 11.34 -22.63 -13.43
N HIS A 64 11.20 -23.78 -14.09
CA HIS A 64 12.10 -24.18 -15.17
C HIS A 64 12.00 -23.25 -16.38
N ASN A 65 10.78 -22.85 -16.76
CA ASN A 65 10.57 -21.98 -17.92
C ASN A 65 10.45 -20.50 -17.55
N GLU A 66 10.01 -20.20 -16.33
CA GLU A 66 9.66 -18.83 -15.91
C GLU A 66 10.70 -18.17 -14.99
N PHE A 67 11.86 -18.81 -14.74
CA PHE A 67 12.92 -18.22 -13.90
C PHE A 67 13.32 -16.79 -14.32
N LYS A 68 13.28 -16.48 -15.62
CA LYS A 68 13.53 -15.13 -16.17
C LYS A 68 12.61 -14.04 -15.60
N LYS A 69 11.43 -14.40 -15.09
CA LYS A 69 10.50 -13.49 -14.42
C LYS A 69 10.90 -13.20 -12.98
N ALA A 70 11.74 -14.03 -12.35
CA ALA A 70 12.35 -13.77 -11.05
C ALA A 70 13.55 -12.83 -11.18
N ASN A 71 13.29 -11.61 -11.66
CA ASN A 71 14.29 -10.57 -11.86
C ASN A 71 14.19 -9.47 -10.79
N LEU A 72 15.18 -8.56 -10.78
CA LEU A 72 15.27 -7.48 -9.79
C LEU A 72 14.06 -6.54 -9.83
N GLU A 73 13.52 -6.25 -11.02
CA GLU A 73 12.35 -5.37 -11.17
C GLU A 73 11.13 -5.94 -10.47
N ASN A 74 10.78 -7.21 -10.74
CA ASN A 74 9.65 -7.87 -10.09
C ASN A 74 9.87 -8.05 -8.57
N LEU A 75 11.12 -8.26 -8.15
CA LEU A 75 11.47 -8.31 -6.73
C LEU A 75 11.24 -6.96 -6.05
N VAL A 76 11.74 -5.87 -6.62
CA VAL A 76 11.58 -4.51 -6.08
C VAL A 76 10.11 -4.11 -6.06
N MET A 77 9.34 -4.42 -7.10
CA MET A 77 7.89 -4.18 -7.14
C MET A 77 7.14 -4.99 -6.08
N ALA A 78 7.52 -6.24 -5.83
CA ALA A 78 6.93 -7.05 -4.77
C ALA A 78 7.26 -6.50 -3.37
N VAL A 79 8.50 -6.08 -3.13
CA VAL A 79 8.91 -5.44 -1.87
C VAL A 79 8.18 -4.11 -1.65
N ALA A 80 8.07 -3.28 -2.69
CA ALA A 80 7.29 -2.04 -2.63
C ALA A 80 5.80 -2.32 -2.37
N GLY A 81 5.25 -3.38 -2.96
CA GLY A 81 3.88 -3.80 -2.72
C GLY A 81 3.65 -4.25 -1.27
N LEU A 82 4.59 -5.01 -0.71
CA LEU A 82 4.54 -5.38 0.71
C LEU A 82 4.66 -4.15 1.63
N LEU A 83 5.57 -3.23 1.32
CA LEU A 83 5.73 -1.98 2.06
C LEU A 83 4.41 -1.21 2.10
N ILE A 84 3.77 -1.01 0.94
CA ILE A 84 2.48 -0.32 0.85
C ILE A 84 1.41 -1.04 1.68
N LEU A 85 1.33 -2.37 1.65
CA LEU A 85 0.35 -3.10 2.48
C LEU A 85 0.56 -2.83 3.97
N VAL A 86 1.79 -2.94 4.47
CA VAL A 86 2.08 -2.72 5.89
C VAL A 86 1.86 -1.25 6.26
N THR A 87 2.35 -0.32 5.44
CA THR A 87 2.17 1.12 5.66
C THR A 87 0.71 1.56 5.55
N SER A 88 -0.12 0.89 4.74
CA SER A 88 -1.54 1.20 4.68
C SER A 88 -2.29 0.87 5.99
N GLN A 89 -1.77 -0.08 6.77
CA GLN A 89 -2.38 -0.47 8.04
C GLN A 89 -1.78 0.27 9.22
N PHE A 90 -0.47 0.52 9.20
CA PHE A 90 0.28 1.00 10.37
C PHE A 90 0.99 2.33 10.15
N ARG A 91 0.79 2.96 8.97
CA ARG A 91 1.45 4.20 8.57
C ARG A 91 2.98 4.07 8.66
N ASP A 92 3.61 4.85 9.52
CA ASP A 92 5.06 4.91 9.76
C ASP A 92 5.48 4.18 11.04
N GLN A 93 4.55 3.51 11.73
CA GLN A 93 4.81 2.84 13.00
C GLN A 93 5.62 1.57 12.80
N ASP A 94 6.83 1.54 13.37
CA ASP A 94 7.78 0.43 13.26
C ASP A 94 7.76 -0.54 14.46
N PHE A 95 6.92 -0.27 15.46
CA PHE A 95 6.78 -1.05 16.70
C PHE A 95 8.10 -1.33 17.43
N SER A 96 9.08 -0.44 17.29
CA SER A 96 10.34 -0.55 18.02
C SER A 96 10.09 -0.49 19.54
N ALA A 97 10.71 -1.41 20.29
CA ALA A 97 10.58 -1.50 21.75
C ALA A 97 11.33 -0.38 22.52
N GLY A 98 11.93 0.56 21.80
CA GLY A 98 12.68 1.67 22.36
C GLY A 98 11.78 2.77 22.92
N SER A 99 12.36 3.68 23.68
CA SER A 99 11.64 4.88 24.13
C SER A 99 11.26 5.75 22.93
N THR A 100 9.98 6.11 22.80
CA THR A 100 9.52 7.09 21.82
C THR A 100 10.12 8.45 22.16
N SER A 101 10.97 8.97 21.28
CA SER A 101 11.52 10.32 21.38
C SER A 101 10.79 11.24 20.41
N PHE A 102 10.43 12.44 20.86
CA PHE A 102 9.88 13.46 19.97
C PHE A 102 11.01 14.16 19.24
N SER A 103 11.10 13.96 17.92
CA SER A 103 12.06 14.66 17.06
C SER A 103 11.31 15.53 16.05
N VAL A 104 11.67 16.81 15.98
CA VAL A 104 11.23 17.71 14.90
C VAL A 104 12.36 17.80 13.89
N SER A 105 12.18 17.19 12.72
CA SER A 105 13.12 17.29 11.60
C SER A 105 12.63 18.33 10.59
N GLY A 106 13.48 19.31 10.25
CA GLY A 106 13.12 20.43 9.37
C GLY A 106 13.57 20.32 7.91
N TYR A 107 14.39 19.32 7.55
CA TYR A 107 14.92 19.18 6.19
C TYR A 107 15.02 17.70 5.80
N ASP A 108 14.22 17.29 4.80
CA ASP A 108 14.43 16.04 4.07
C ASP A 108 14.91 16.39 2.65
N TYR A 109 15.93 15.68 2.18
CA TYR A 109 16.48 15.87 0.83
C TYR A 109 15.64 15.15 -0.24
N HIS A 110 14.69 14.31 0.18
CA HIS A 110 13.81 13.56 -0.72
C HIS A 110 12.42 14.18 -0.81
N PRO A 111 11.77 14.11 -1.99
CA PRO A 111 10.43 14.67 -2.18
C PRO A 111 9.30 13.85 -1.54
N LEU A 112 9.59 12.63 -1.06
CA LEU A 112 8.62 11.70 -0.45
C LEU A 112 9.02 11.45 1.02
N GLU A 113 8.04 11.10 1.85
CA GLU A 113 8.22 10.84 3.29
C GLU A 113 9.05 9.58 3.53
N ALA A 114 9.69 9.46 4.70
CA ALA A 114 10.30 8.20 5.11
C ALA A 114 9.23 7.13 5.35
N ALA A 115 9.39 5.96 4.73
CA ALA A 115 8.52 4.82 5.00
C ALA A 115 8.92 4.10 6.30
N ILE A 116 8.15 3.08 6.70
CA ILE A 116 8.48 2.21 7.85
C ILE A 116 9.92 1.68 7.70
N GLY A 117 10.73 1.81 8.75
CA GLY A 117 12.14 1.41 8.76
C GLY A 117 13.07 2.29 7.91
N SER A 118 12.57 3.39 7.34
CA SER A 118 13.30 4.47 6.66
C SER A 118 14.15 4.08 5.44
N LEU A 119 14.09 2.83 4.97
CA LEU A 119 14.84 2.35 3.80
C LEU A 119 14.28 2.90 2.48
N PHE A 120 12.95 3.04 2.42
CA PHE A 120 12.23 3.55 1.26
C PHE A 120 11.64 4.93 1.57
N ARG A 121 11.33 5.67 0.51
CA ARG A 121 10.49 6.85 0.57
C ARG A 121 9.11 6.52 0.06
N ILE A 122 8.07 7.12 0.62
CA ILE A 122 6.68 6.82 0.30
C ILE A 122 5.84 8.09 0.19
N LYS A 123 4.91 8.08 -0.77
CA LYS A 123 3.83 9.05 -0.90
C LYS A 123 2.54 8.34 -0.49
N TYR A 124 1.88 8.90 0.51
CA TYR A 124 0.57 8.42 0.97
C TYR A 124 -0.54 8.88 0.00
N PRO A 125 -1.68 8.15 -0.05
CA PRO A 125 -2.84 8.56 -0.82
C PRO A 125 -3.37 9.92 -0.34
N ASP A 126 -3.66 10.79 -1.30
CA ASP A 126 -4.24 12.13 -1.12
C ASP A 126 -5.65 12.22 -1.75
N ASP A 127 -6.23 11.06 -2.11
CA ASP A 127 -7.47 10.91 -2.88
C ASP A 127 -8.63 10.29 -2.08
N TRP A 128 -8.65 10.48 -0.76
CA TRP A 128 -9.74 10.06 0.12
C TRP A 128 -10.96 10.96 -0.07
N ALA A 129 -12.14 10.38 -0.21
CA ALA A 129 -13.40 11.12 -0.19
C ALA A 129 -13.76 11.52 1.26
N ASP A 130 -14.53 12.61 1.43
CA ASP A 130 -14.90 13.12 2.75
C ASP A 130 -15.68 12.07 3.56
N GLU A 131 -16.49 11.23 2.90
CA GLU A 131 -17.25 10.16 3.55
C GLU A 131 -16.38 8.98 4.03
N GLU A 132 -15.13 8.87 3.54
CA GLU A 132 -14.16 7.85 3.93
C GLU A 132 -13.30 8.32 5.12
N LEU A 133 -13.31 9.61 5.42
CA LEU A 133 -12.56 10.19 6.53
C LEU A 133 -13.29 9.96 7.85
N TYR A 134 -12.55 9.51 8.85
CA TYR A 134 -13.08 9.35 10.20
C TYR A 134 -13.23 10.72 10.88
N GLU A 135 -14.44 11.04 11.33
CA GLU A 135 -14.66 12.11 12.31
C GLU A 135 -14.42 11.59 13.74
N PHE A 136 -13.46 12.18 14.46
CA PHE A 136 -13.21 11.84 15.85
C PHE A 136 -13.87 12.84 16.80
N ASP A 137 -15.04 12.47 17.34
CA ASP A 137 -15.69 13.17 18.47
C ASP A 137 -15.79 12.25 19.69
N TRP A 138 -14.85 12.41 20.63
CA TRP A 138 -14.82 11.63 21.86
C TRP A 138 -16.06 11.80 22.74
N THR A 139 -16.73 12.96 22.68
CA THR A 139 -17.91 13.22 23.51
C THR A 139 -19.12 12.39 23.08
N VAL A 140 -19.20 12.07 21.78
CA VAL A 140 -20.19 11.20 21.15
C VAL A 140 -19.77 9.74 21.28
N LEU A 141 -18.54 9.39 20.85
CA LEU A 141 -18.04 8.01 20.78
C LEU A 141 -18.13 7.28 22.13
N LYS A 142 -17.82 7.95 23.24
CA LYS A 142 -17.86 7.31 24.58
C LYS A 142 -19.26 6.83 25.01
N LYS A 143 -20.31 7.36 24.40
CA LYS A 143 -21.72 7.02 24.70
C LYS A 143 -22.28 5.95 23.77
N GLN A 144 -21.61 5.65 22.65
CA GLN A 144 -22.04 4.62 21.72
C GLN A 144 -21.78 3.22 22.29
N VAL A 145 -22.73 2.31 22.03
CA VAL A 145 -22.63 0.89 22.41
C VAL A 145 -21.57 0.19 21.55
N ASP A 146 -21.59 0.47 20.24
CA ASP A 146 -20.52 0.08 19.32
C ASP A 146 -19.75 1.34 18.91
N ARG A 147 -18.48 1.41 19.31
CA ARG A 147 -17.61 2.58 19.12
C ARG A 147 -16.66 2.42 17.94
N PHE A 148 -16.63 1.23 17.37
CA PHE A 148 -15.73 0.89 16.27
C PHE A 148 -16.59 0.51 15.08
N GLN A 149 -16.64 1.41 14.09
CA GLN A 149 -17.29 1.11 12.83
C GLN A 149 -16.59 -0.08 12.17
N LYS A 150 -17.35 -1.14 11.87
CA LYS A 150 -16.83 -2.30 11.16
C LYS A 150 -17.09 -2.11 9.67
N ILE A 151 -16.02 -2.26 8.88
CA ILE A 151 -16.16 -2.36 7.43
C ILE A 151 -16.79 -3.71 7.10
N ASP A 152 -17.89 -3.69 6.37
CA ASP A 152 -18.49 -4.89 5.79
C ASP A 152 -17.76 -5.27 4.51
N PHE A 153 -16.80 -6.20 4.63
CA PHE A 153 -16.02 -6.68 3.48
C PHE A 153 -16.83 -7.54 2.51
N ASP A 154 -18.00 -8.06 2.90
CA ASP A 154 -18.87 -8.83 2.02
C ASP A 154 -19.66 -7.91 1.09
N ALA A 155 -19.95 -6.67 1.54
CA ALA A 155 -20.56 -5.63 0.73
C ALA A 155 -19.60 -5.03 -0.33
N ILE A 156 -18.29 -5.23 -0.19
CA ILE A 156 -17.29 -4.70 -1.13
C ILE A 156 -17.15 -5.65 -2.33
N PRO A 157 -17.36 -5.17 -3.58
CA PRO A 157 -17.18 -5.97 -4.79
C PRO A 157 -15.76 -6.54 -4.91
N SER A 158 -15.66 -7.77 -5.45
CA SER A 158 -14.38 -8.47 -5.72
C SER A 158 -13.96 -8.29 -7.17
#